data_AF-A0A9P0K8K5-F1
#
_entry.id   AF-A0A9P0K8K5-F1
#
_cell.length_a   1.000
_cell.length_b   1.000
_cell.length_c   1.000
_cell.angle_alpha   90.00
_cell.angle_beta   90.00
_cell.angle_gamma   90.00
#
_symmetry.space_group_name_H-M   'P 1'
#
loop_
_entity.id
_entity.type
_entity.pdbx_description
1 polymer ?
#
loop_
_entity_poly.entity_id
_entity_poly.type
_entity_poly.pdbx_seq_one_letter_code
_entity_poly.pdbx_strand_id
1 'polypeptide(L)'
;MSLADKSRLFFFDYSIGPLFVQENYLSVEPECKDNEKCKRAAQAADAISIGDLIDSKIRGTNNWSLLESQAIFSSVLPGHYMAGHFTDRINFPGWLGKNSSANKHKRILSELYMHTRMSSSGNRLAMNLDYLVPLRNAIINPLKKYGVDGVQQAIDIMKAYSLLREDLDNLMELTQWKGTENPFNKIDAKVKSAFTRAYNKQASALPFAPGTAVSKKRAAAIDAEGILNEEDLAALADEDDNEDEDATADAFIKVKAKDTKSKTQTNKAGTSKGKEPTTSKKKGRSAKK
;
A
#
# COMPACT_ATOMS: atom_id res chain seq x y z
N MET A 1 -2.98 41.24 -25.02
CA MET A 1 -4.20 40.53 -24.57
C MET A 1 -4.94 41.41 -23.57
N SER A 2 -6.27 41.51 -23.70
CA SER A 2 -7.09 42.17 -22.68
C SER A 2 -7.14 41.32 -21.39
N LEU A 3 -7.60 41.91 -20.28
CA LEU A 3 -7.81 41.18 -19.02
C LEU A 3 -8.77 39.99 -19.21
N ALA A 4 -9.84 40.19 -19.98
CA ALA A 4 -10.82 39.16 -20.29
C ALA A 4 -10.19 38.00 -21.07
N ASP A 5 -9.31 38.28 -22.03
CA ASP A 5 -8.62 37.24 -22.80
C ASP A 5 -7.70 36.40 -21.92
N LYS A 6 -6.96 37.05 -21.00
CA LYS A 6 -6.10 36.35 -20.03
C LYS A 6 -6.92 35.47 -19.10
N SER A 7 -8.05 35.96 -18.61
CA SER A 7 -8.94 35.16 -17.76
C SER A 7 -9.56 33.98 -18.52
N ARG A 8 -9.88 34.14 -19.82
CA ARG A 8 -10.38 33.04 -20.66
C ARG A 8 -9.38 31.89 -20.80
N LEU A 9 -8.07 32.16 -20.78
CA LEU A 9 -7.04 31.11 -20.85
C LEU A 9 -7.19 30.09 -19.71
N PHE A 10 -7.58 30.56 -18.52
CA PHE A 10 -7.83 29.69 -17.37
C PHE A 10 -9.01 28.75 -17.59
N PHE A 11 -10.06 29.22 -18.26
CA PHE A 11 -11.28 28.44 -18.47
C PHE A 11 -11.16 27.35 -19.54
N PHE A 12 -10.04 27.29 -20.30
CA PHE A 12 -9.78 26.14 -21.17
C PHE A 12 -9.62 24.85 -20.35
N ASP A 13 -8.94 24.93 -19.22
CA ASP A 13 -8.89 23.86 -18.22
C ASP A 13 -8.69 24.46 -16.83
N TYR A 14 -9.80 24.76 -16.17
CA TYR A 14 -9.80 25.34 -14.82
C TYR A 14 -9.34 24.33 -13.76
N SER A 15 -9.30 23.03 -14.09
CA SER A 15 -8.97 21.97 -13.15
C SER A 15 -7.47 21.78 -13.01
N ILE A 16 -6.73 21.78 -14.12
CA ILE A 16 -5.27 21.58 -14.14
C ILE A 16 -4.49 22.87 -14.42
N GLY A 17 -5.11 23.88 -15.03
CA GLY A 17 -4.51 25.17 -15.34
C GLY A 17 -3.73 25.80 -14.17
N PRO A 18 -4.32 25.94 -12.96
CA PRO A 18 -3.60 26.46 -11.80
C PRO A 18 -2.31 25.69 -11.47
N LEU A 19 -2.31 24.36 -11.63
CA LEU A 19 -1.16 23.52 -11.33
C LEU A 19 -0.02 23.73 -12.33
N PHE A 20 -0.34 23.96 -13.60
CA PHE A 20 0.68 24.31 -14.60
C PHE A 20 1.34 25.65 -14.31
N VAL A 21 0.57 26.64 -13.87
CA VAL A 21 1.13 27.95 -13.48
C VAL A 21 2.03 27.77 -12.26
N GLN A 22 1.59 27.03 -11.24
CA GLN A 22 2.37 26.80 -10.02
C GLN A 22 3.68 26.03 -10.26
N GLU A 23 3.70 25.05 -11.16
CA GLU A 23 4.94 24.29 -11.45
C GLU A 23 5.94 25.14 -12.24
N ASN A 24 5.47 26.00 -13.13
CA ASN A 24 6.31 26.64 -14.15
C ASN A 24 6.60 28.12 -13.92
N TYR A 25 5.95 28.81 -12.97
CA TYR A 25 6.17 30.26 -12.79
C TYR A 25 7.62 30.62 -12.40
N LEU A 26 8.36 29.70 -11.76
CA LEU A 26 9.77 29.89 -11.41
C LEU A 26 10.73 29.61 -12.58
N SER A 27 10.27 28.90 -13.62
CA SER A 27 11.04 28.60 -14.84
C SER A 27 10.95 29.74 -15.87
N VAL A 28 10.37 30.88 -15.49
CA VAL A 28 10.25 32.08 -16.31
C VAL A 28 11.26 33.11 -15.84
N GLU A 29 11.99 33.69 -16.78
CA GLU A 29 12.78 34.88 -16.56
C GLU A 29 11.90 36.12 -16.80
N PRO A 30 11.49 36.83 -15.73
CA PRO A 30 10.62 37.99 -15.87
C PRO A 30 11.36 39.17 -16.49
N GLU A 31 10.63 40.00 -17.23
CA GLU A 31 11.11 41.29 -17.73
C GLU A 31 11.21 42.28 -16.57
N CYS A 32 12.25 42.14 -15.76
CA CYS A 32 12.58 43.04 -14.67
C CYS A 32 14.08 43.08 -14.36
N LYS A 33 14.48 44.06 -13.55
CA LYS A 33 15.85 44.11 -13.00
C LYS A 33 16.05 42.92 -12.05
N ASP A 34 17.27 42.37 -12.02
CA ASP A 34 17.59 41.19 -11.19
C ASP A 34 17.19 41.35 -9.71
N ASN A 35 17.35 42.56 -9.16
CA ASN A 35 16.99 42.87 -7.77
C ASN A 35 15.48 42.76 -7.46
N GLU A 36 14.61 42.75 -8.48
CA GLU A 36 13.16 42.64 -8.34
C GLU A 36 12.64 41.23 -8.63
N LYS A 37 13.45 40.33 -9.19
CA LYS A 37 13.04 38.96 -9.55
C LYS A 37 12.45 38.23 -8.35
N CYS A 38 13.14 38.24 -7.21
CA CYS A 38 12.67 37.61 -5.98
C CYS A 38 11.37 38.25 -5.45
N LYS A 39 11.21 39.57 -5.58
CA LYS A 39 9.99 40.27 -5.12
C LYS A 39 8.79 39.88 -5.96
N ARG A 40 8.94 39.81 -7.29
CA ARG A 40 7.85 39.38 -8.19
C ARG A 40 7.51 37.91 -8.01
N ALA A 41 8.51 37.05 -7.81
CA ALA A 41 8.28 35.64 -7.48
C ALA A 41 7.49 35.48 -6.17
N ALA A 42 7.81 36.28 -5.14
CA ALA A 42 7.05 36.29 -3.89
C ALA A 42 5.59 36.75 -4.09
N GLN A 43 5.37 37.82 -4.86
CA GLN A 43 4.02 38.30 -5.20
C GLN A 43 3.21 37.27 -5.99
N ALA A 44 3.85 36.53 -6.90
CA ALA A 44 3.23 35.43 -7.62
C ALA A 44 2.87 34.27 -6.68
N ALA A 45 3.76 33.92 -5.74
CA ALA A 45 3.49 32.88 -4.74
C ALA A 45 2.32 33.25 -3.81
N ASP A 46 2.24 34.51 -3.37
CA ASP A 46 1.12 35.02 -2.56
C ASP A 46 -0.21 34.93 -3.34
N ALA A 47 -0.20 35.31 -4.63
CA ALA A 47 -1.38 35.21 -5.48
C ALA A 47 -1.83 33.74 -5.66
N ILE A 48 -0.89 32.82 -5.90
CA ILE A 48 -1.17 31.37 -6.00
C ILE A 48 -1.75 30.84 -4.67
N SER A 49 -1.22 31.27 -3.52
CA SER A 49 -1.72 30.87 -2.21
C SER A 49 -3.16 31.32 -1.98
N ILE A 50 -3.51 32.55 -2.37
CA ILE A 50 -4.91 33.02 -2.33
C ILE A 50 -5.79 32.22 -3.30
N GLY A 51 -5.26 31.89 -4.49
CA GLY A 51 -5.93 31.02 -5.46
C GLY A 51 -6.28 29.65 -4.89
N ASP A 52 -5.38 29.05 -4.09
CA ASP A 52 -5.60 27.77 -3.42
C ASP A 52 -6.67 27.84 -2.32
N LEU A 53 -6.71 28.95 -1.56
CA LEU A 53 -7.79 29.21 -0.59
C LEU A 53 -9.16 29.30 -1.28
N ILE A 54 -9.21 29.95 -2.45
CA ILE A 54 -10.43 30.04 -3.25
C ILE A 54 -10.81 28.66 -3.80
N ASP A 55 -9.86 27.90 -4.35
CA ASP A 55 -10.10 26.53 -4.84
C ASP A 55 -10.65 25.61 -3.75
N SER A 56 -10.04 25.66 -2.55
CA SER A 56 -10.51 24.93 -1.37
C SER A 56 -11.94 25.31 -0.99
N LYS A 57 -12.30 26.60 -1.07
CA LYS A 57 -13.66 27.08 -0.80
C LYS A 57 -14.65 26.65 -1.88
N ILE A 58 -14.26 26.69 -3.16
CA ILE A 58 -15.09 26.23 -4.28
C ILE A 58 -15.40 24.74 -4.10
N ARG A 59 -14.39 23.91 -3.87
CA ARG A 59 -14.58 22.46 -3.71
C ARG A 59 -15.31 22.09 -2.41
N GLY A 60 -15.11 22.86 -1.34
CA GLY A 60 -15.78 22.63 -0.07
C GLY A 60 -17.25 23.04 -0.04
N THR A 61 -17.62 24.11 -0.75
CA THR A 61 -18.99 24.68 -0.73
C THR A 61 -19.77 24.50 -2.04
N ASN A 62 -19.14 23.95 -3.08
CA ASN A 62 -19.66 23.87 -4.45
C ASN A 62 -20.08 25.23 -5.04
N ASN A 63 -19.43 26.32 -4.60
CA ASN A 63 -19.73 27.67 -5.09
C ASN A 63 -18.89 28.03 -6.32
N TRP A 64 -19.38 27.68 -7.51
CA TRP A 64 -18.71 27.92 -8.79
C TRP A 64 -18.67 29.40 -9.22
N SER A 65 -19.41 30.29 -8.56
CA SER A 65 -19.34 31.74 -8.88
C SER A 65 -17.97 32.35 -8.60
N LEU A 66 -17.18 31.72 -7.73
CA LEU A 66 -15.82 32.16 -7.37
C LEU A 66 -14.76 31.79 -8.43
N LEU A 67 -15.13 31.05 -9.47
CA LEU A 67 -14.19 30.57 -10.49
C LEU A 67 -13.52 31.73 -11.25
N GLU A 68 -14.24 32.82 -11.48
CA GLU A 68 -13.68 34.05 -12.07
C GLU A 68 -12.64 34.69 -11.15
N SER A 69 -12.88 34.69 -9.83
CA SER A 69 -11.91 35.16 -8.85
C SER A 69 -10.68 34.25 -8.82
N GLN A 70 -10.89 32.93 -8.86
CA GLN A 70 -9.79 31.96 -8.94
C GLN A 70 -8.94 32.17 -10.19
N ALA A 71 -9.55 32.43 -11.35
CA ALA A 71 -8.83 32.69 -12.60
C ALA A 71 -7.86 33.87 -12.47
N ILE A 72 -8.28 34.94 -11.79
CA ILE A 72 -7.45 36.12 -11.55
C ILE A 72 -6.24 35.78 -10.66
N PHE A 73 -6.48 35.13 -9.50
CA PHE A 73 -5.43 34.86 -8.52
C PHE A 73 -4.49 33.72 -8.91
N SER A 74 -5.00 32.67 -9.55
CA SER A 74 -4.22 31.47 -9.87
C SER A 74 -3.50 31.53 -11.21
N SER A 75 -3.94 32.39 -12.15
CA SER A 75 -3.38 32.43 -13.51
C SER A 75 -2.98 33.84 -13.93
N VAL A 76 -3.91 34.81 -13.89
CA VAL A 76 -3.66 36.15 -14.45
C VAL A 76 -2.62 36.94 -13.66
N LEU A 77 -2.72 36.97 -12.33
CA LEU A 77 -1.79 37.69 -11.46
C LEU A 77 -0.37 37.07 -11.49
N PRO A 78 -0.20 35.75 -11.29
CA PRO A 78 1.13 35.13 -11.43
C PRO A 78 1.73 35.37 -12.82
N GLY A 79 0.93 35.25 -13.87
CA GLY A 79 1.38 35.53 -15.24
C GLY A 79 1.70 37.00 -15.51
N HIS A 80 1.14 37.94 -14.75
CA HIS A 80 1.52 39.36 -14.84
C HIS A 80 2.83 39.65 -14.12
N TYR A 81 3.01 39.12 -12.90
CA TYR A 81 4.23 39.33 -12.13
C TYR A 81 5.44 38.64 -12.76
N MET A 82 5.24 37.42 -13.26
CA MET A 82 6.28 36.63 -13.93
C MET A 82 6.21 36.73 -15.45
N ALA A 83 5.71 37.84 -16.00
CA ALA A 83 5.71 38.04 -17.44
C ALA A 83 7.14 38.15 -17.99
N GLY A 84 7.49 37.30 -18.96
CA GLY A 84 8.79 37.32 -19.61
C GLY A 84 9.06 36.08 -20.44
N HIS A 85 10.32 35.63 -20.49
CA HIS A 85 10.77 34.53 -21.33
C HIS A 85 10.87 33.22 -20.54
N PHE A 86 10.39 32.12 -21.10
CA PHE A 86 10.59 30.80 -20.51
C PHE A 86 12.05 30.36 -20.69
N THR A 87 12.76 30.15 -19.58
CA THR A 87 14.16 29.67 -19.64
C THR A 87 14.24 28.17 -19.91
N ASP A 88 13.21 27.42 -19.48
CA ASP A 88 13.13 25.98 -19.62
C ASP A 88 11.81 25.56 -20.28
N ARG A 89 11.71 24.28 -20.66
CA ARG A 89 10.48 23.68 -21.17
C ARG A 89 9.38 23.71 -20.11
N ILE A 90 8.15 23.84 -20.57
CA ILE A 90 6.97 23.74 -19.70
C ILE A 90 6.87 22.29 -19.21
N ASN A 91 7.05 22.11 -17.90
CA ASN A 91 6.94 20.83 -17.23
C ASN A 91 5.49 20.56 -16.83
N PHE A 92 5.12 19.28 -16.88
CA PHE A 92 3.83 18.82 -16.37
C PHE A 92 3.81 18.93 -14.83
N PRO A 93 2.68 19.30 -14.20
CA PRO A 93 2.64 19.49 -12.75
C PRO A 93 3.00 18.23 -11.97
N GLY A 94 4.06 18.32 -11.16
CA GLY A 94 4.52 17.21 -10.32
C GLY A 94 3.65 16.98 -9.09
N TRP A 95 2.77 17.93 -8.76
CA TRP A 95 1.89 17.88 -7.60
C TRP A 95 0.98 16.64 -7.58
N LEU A 96 0.44 16.23 -8.73
CA LEU A 96 -0.46 15.07 -8.82
C LEU A 96 0.25 13.77 -8.38
N GLY A 97 1.47 13.54 -8.87
CA GLY A 97 2.27 12.39 -8.47
C GLY A 97 2.64 12.44 -6.98
N LYS A 98 3.08 13.62 -6.50
CA LYS A 98 3.42 13.81 -5.07
C LYS A 98 2.21 13.60 -4.16
N ASN A 99 1.03 14.03 -4.56
CA ASN A 99 -0.21 13.85 -3.79
C ASN A 99 -0.58 12.37 -3.67
N SER A 100 -0.47 11.60 -4.75
CA SER A 100 -0.67 10.15 -4.74
C SER A 100 0.32 9.44 -3.82
N SER A 101 1.62 9.76 -3.93
CA SER A 101 2.64 9.21 -3.02
C SER A 101 2.38 9.60 -1.56
N ALA A 102 1.97 10.84 -1.29
CA ALA A 102 1.63 11.29 0.07
C ALA A 102 0.44 10.50 0.64
N ASN A 103 -0.56 10.18 -0.17
CA ASN A 103 -1.70 9.36 0.26
C ASN A 103 -1.29 7.90 0.50
N LYS A 104 -0.42 7.33 -0.34
CA LYS A 104 0.19 6.01 -0.09
C LYS A 104 0.90 5.99 1.26
N HIS A 105 1.78 6.96 1.53
CA HIS A 105 2.50 7.05 2.81
C HIS A 105 1.56 7.25 4.00
N LYS A 106 0.48 8.05 3.86
CA LYS A 106 -0.53 8.20 4.92
C LYS A 106 -1.23 6.88 5.24
N ARG A 107 -1.53 6.06 4.22
CA ARG A 107 -2.14 4.73 4.39
C ARG A 107 -1.19 3.79 5.13
N ILE A 108 0.05 3.67 4.64
CA ILE A 108 1.09 2.83 5.26
C ILE A 108 1.33 3.23 6.72
N LEU A 109 1.46 4.53 6.99
CA LEU A 109 1.63 5.03 8.36
C LEU A 109 0.44 4.68 9.25
N SER A 110 -0.78 4.66 8.70
CA SER A 110 -1.99 4.31 9.46
C SER A 110 -2.03 2.83 9.79
N GLU A 111 -1.65 1.98 8.84
CA GLU A 111 -1.53 0.52 9.01
C GLU A 111 -0.47 0.18 10.07
N LEU A 112 0.75 0.71 9.91
CA LEU A 112 1.84 0.52 10.86
C LEU A 112 1.45 1.00 12.27
N TYR A 113 0.75 2.13 12.36
CA TYR A 113 0.23 2.63 13.63
C TYR A 113 -0.80 1.68 14.26
N MET A 114 -1.65 1.00 13.47
CA MET A 114 -2.59 0.02 14.00
C MET A 114 -1.87 -1.22 14.53
N HIS A 115 -0.81 -1.68 13.84
CA HIS A 115 -0.02 -2.83 14.28
C HIS A 115 0.73 -2.53 15.59
N THR A 116 1.35 -1.35 15.71
CA THR A 116 2.11 -0.98 16.90
C THR A 116 1.26 -0.43 18.03
N ARG A 117 -0.06 -0.26 17.85
CA ARG A 117 -0.93 0.46 18.79
C ARG A 117 -0.90 -0.09 20.21
N MET A 118 -0.73 -1.40 20.37
CA MET A 118 -0.65 -2.04 21.69
C MET A 118 0.71 -1.81 22.38
N SER A 119 1.77 -1.61 21.62
CA SER A 119 3.15 -1.52 22.10
C SER A 119 3.70 -0.10 22.14
N SER A 120 3.09 0.83 21.39
CA SER A 120 3.51 2.23 21.30
C SER A 120 2.44 3.16 21.86
N SER A 121 2.83 4.05 22.78
CA SER A 121 1.99 5.16 23.22
C SER A 121 2.25 6.38 22.32
N GLY A 122 1.33 6.70 21.42
CA GLY A 122 1.48 7.86 20.55
C GLY A 122 0.29 8.08 19.62
N ASN A 123 0.28 9.23 18.96
CA ASN A 123 -0.60 9.49 17.81
C ASN A 123 0.16 9.18 16.52
N ARG A 124 -0.55 9.08 15.40
CA ARG A 124 0.01 8.89 14.04
C ARG A 124 1.15 9.87 13.72
N LEU A 125 1.04 11.12 14.19
CA LEU A 125 2.09 12.13 14.01
C LEU A 125 3.35 11.82 14.84
N ALA A 126 3.18 11.43 16.11
CA ALA A 126 4.29 11.01 16.96
C ALA A 126 4.97 9.76 16.38
N MET A 127 4.18 8.81 15.87
CA MET A 127 4.72 7.63 15.17
C MET A 127 5.68 8.04 14.05
N ASN A 128 5.23 8.96 13.19
CA ASN A 128 6.01 9.43 12.03
C ASN A 128 7.30 10.17 12.42
N LEU A 129 7.24 11.06 13.42
CA LEU A 129 8.37 11.91 13.77
C LEU A 129 9.37 11.21 14.70
N ASP A 130 8.88 10.48 15.70
CA ASP A 130 9.69 10.02 16.82
C ASP A 130 9.98 8.51 16.77
N TYR A 131 9.06 7.69 16.25
CA TYR A 131 9.17 6.23 16.36
C TYR A 131 9.73 5.53 15.12
N LEU A 132 9.43 5.99 13.89
CA LEU A 132 9.82 5.26 12.68
C LEU A 132 11.34 5.05 12.57
N VAL A 133 12.13 6.10 12.80
CA VAL A 133 13.59 6.04 12.65
C VAL A 133 14.24 5.16 13.72
N PRO A 134 13.91 5.31 15.02
CA PRO A 134 14.40 4.39 16.06
C PRO A 134 13.96 2.95 15.84
N LEU A 135 12.70 2.71 15.47
CA LEU A 135 12.16 1.36 15.26
C LEU A 135 12.89 0.65 14.12
N ARG A 136 13.08 1.35 12.99
CA ARG A 136 13.90 0.86 11.87
C ARG A 136 15.32 0.55 12.33
N ASN A 137 15.96 1.47 13.04
CA ASN A 137 17.34 1.29 13.50
C ASN A 137 17.46 0.13 14.50
N ALA A 138 16.46 -0.09 15.34
CA ALA A 138 16.41 -1.20 16.28
C ALA A 138 16.39 -2.56 15.54
N ILE A 139 15.73 -2.65 14.39
CA ILE A 139 15.70 -3.87 13.56
C ILE A 139 16.98 -4.01 12.71
N ILE A 140 17.46 -2.93 12.09
CA ILE A 140 18.61 -2.96 11.17
C ILE A 140 19.95 -3.08 11.89
N ASN A 141 20.13 -2.41 13.04
CA ASN A 141 21.42 -2.36 13.71
C ASN A 141 21.93 -3.74 14.17
N PRO A 142 21.09 -4.64 14.72
CA PRO A 142 21.49 -6.01 15.03
C PRO A 142 21.95 -6.78 13.79
N LEU A 143 21.21 -6.67 12.68
CA LEU A 143 21.54 -7.32 11.41
C LEU A 143 22.86 -6.82 10.81
N LYS A 144 23.18 -5.53 11.02
CA LYS A 144 24.43 -4.92 10.54
C LYS A 144 25.63 -5.24 11.43
N LYS A 145 25.45 -5.27 12.75
CA LYS A 145 26.57 -5.45 13.72
C LYS A 145 26.91 -6.92 13.93
N TYR A 146 25.91 -7.78 14.07
CA TYR A 146 26.08 -9.18 14.45
C TYR A 146 25.78 -10.16 13.31
N GLY A 147 25.34 -9.68 12.14
CA GLY A 147 25.06 -10.53 10.98
C GLY A 147 23.99 -11.57 11.26
N VAL A 148 24.32 -12.85 11.06
CA VAL A 148 23.39 -13.99 11.24
C VAL A 148 22.97 -14.15 12.71
N ASP A 149 23.86 -13.87 13.66
CA ASP A 149 23.55 -13.99 15.10
C ASP A 149 22.60 -12.87 15.58
N GLY A 150 22.52 -11.77 14.84
CA GLY A 150 21.60 -10.66 15.10
C GLY A 150 20.17 -10.90 14.61
N VAL A 151 19.92 -11.98 13.87
CA VAL A 151 18.60 -12.27 13.28
C VAL A 151 17.54 -12.47 14.35
N GLN A 152 17.84 -13.21 15.42
CA GLN A 152 16.87 -13.46 16.48
C GLN A 152 16.51 -12.17 17.23
N GLN A 153 17.50 -11.31 17.51
CA GLN A 153 17.26 -10.00 18.13
C GLN A 153 16.33 -9.11 17.29
N ALA A 154 16.53 -9.10 15.96
CA ALA A 154 15.68 -8.34 15.05
C ALA A 154 14.23 -8.87 15.04
N ILE A 155 14.05 -10.19 15.06
CA ILE A 155 12.72 -10.83 15.11
C ILE A 155 12.02 -10.58 16.44
N ASP A 156 12.75 -10.63 17.56
CA ASP A 156 12.17 -10.37 18.88
C ASP A 156 11.64 -8.93 18.97
N ILE A 157 12.33 -7.96 18.37
CA ILE A 157 11.86 -6.56 18.25
C ILE A 157 10.61 -6.50 17.38
N MET A 158 10.59 -7.16 16.22
CA MET A 158 9.39 -7.18 15.38
C MET A 158 8.19 -7.77 16.13
N LYS A 159 8.38 -8.84 16.89
CA LYS A 159 7.33 -9.44 17.72
C LYS A 159 6.86 -8.50 18.82
N ALA A 160 7.78 -7.81 19.50
CA ALA A 160 7.44 -6.88 20.57
C ALA A 160 6.53 -5.74 20.07
N TYR A 161 6.70 -5.30 18.82
CA TYR A 161 5.88 -4.27 18.19
C TYR A 161 4.78 -4.83 17.29
N SER A 162 4.55 -6.14 17.28
CA SER A 162 3.60 -6.81 16.39
C SER A 162 3.77 -6.41 14.92
N LEU A 163 5.01 -6.34 14.42
CA LEU A 163 5.29 -5.94 13.05
C LEU A 163 5.26 -7.14 12.10
N LEU A 164 4.67 -6.93 10.92
CA LEU A 164 4.71 -7.84 9.80
C LEU A 164 6.02 -7.74 9.03
N ARG A 165 6.28 -8.73 8.15
CA ARG A 165 7.41 -8.64 7.20
C ARG A 165 7.27 -7.42 6.29
N GLU A 166 6.04 -7.16 5.84
CA GLU A 166 5.67 -6.01 5.01
C GLU A 166 5.90 -4.68 5.74
N ASP A 167 5.64 -4.63 7.04
CA ASP A 167 5.90 -3.44 7.87
C ASP A 167 7.37 -3.03 7.89
N LEU A 168 8.29 -4.00 7.76
CA LEU A 168 9.71 -3.68 7.65
C LEU A 168 10.01 -2.95 6.34
N ASP A 169 9.42 -3.39 5.23
CA ASP A 169 9.63 -2.75 3.92
C ASP A 169 8.94 -1.37 3.88
N ASN A 170 7.74 -1.27 4.47
CA ASN A 170 7.03 -0.02 4.73
C ASN A 170 7.85 0.97 5.58
N LEU A 171 8.52 0.50 6.63
CA LEU A 171 9.42 1.30 7.47
C LEU A 171 10.62 1.82 6.67
N MET A 172 11.15 1.03 5.73
CA MET A 172 12.23 1.51 4.84
C MET A 172 11.71 2.61 3.93
N GLU A 173 10.54 2.42 3.30
CA GLU A 173 9.94 3.40 2.39
C GLU A 173 9.67 4.73 3.12
N LEU A 174 9.03 4.69 4.29
CA LEU A 174 8.67 5.90 5.05
C LEU A 174 9.87 6.68 5.59
N THR A 175 11.00 6.01 5.83
CA THR A 175 12.20 6.64 6.39
C THR A 175 13.27 6.98 5.35
N GLN A 176 12.94 6.80 4.06
CA GLN A 176 13.85 7.10 2.96
C GLN A 176 13.76 8.58 2.58
N TRP A 177 14.84 9.32 2.83
CA TRP A 177 14.98 10.72 2.41
C TRP A 177 15.71 10.82 1.08
N LYS A 178 15.38 11.85 0.29
CA LYS A 178 16.05 12.10 -1.00
C LYS A 178 17.56 12.24 -0.79
N GLY A 179 18.34 11.46 -1.54
CA GLY A 179 19.81 11.46 -1.46
C GLY A 179 20.40 10.54 -0.38
N THR A 180 19.58 9.82 0.40
CA THR A 180 20.06 8.82 1.36
C THR A 180 19.90 7.40 0.83
N GLU A 181 20.93 6.58 0.97
CA GLU A 181 20.87 5.16 0.61
C GLU A 181 20.07 4.37 1.65
N ASN A 182 19.30 3.38 1.19
CA ASN A 182 18.56 2.50 2.07
C ASN A 182 19.53 1.69 2.96
N PRO A 183 19.46 1.80 4.30
CA PRO A 183 20.37 1.09 5.19
C PRO A 183 20.28 -0.44 5.05
N PHE A 184 19.12 -0.94 4.63
CA PHE A 184 18.89 -2.35 4.34
C PHE A 184 19.73 -2.88 3.16
N ASN A 185 20.10 -2.04 2.20
CA ASN A 185 20.95 -2.45 1.07
C ASN A 185 22.38 -2.79 1.50
N LYS A 186 22.84 -2.28 2.66
CA LYS A 186 24.18 -2.54 3.20
C LYS A 186 24.30 -3.88 3.93
N ILE A 187 23.18 -4.61 4.09
CA ILE A 187 23.15 -5.92 4.73
C ILE A 187 23.41 -6.99 3.66
N ASP A 188 24.24 -7.98 4.00
CA ASP A 188 24.56 -9.12 3.14
C ASP A 188 23.30 -9.95 2.79
N ALA A 189 23.25 -10.47 1.57
CA ALA A 189 22.14 -11.27 1.06
C ALA A 189 21.91 -12.54 1.90
N LYS A 190 22.98 -13.13 2.46
CA LYS A 190 22.89 -14.29 3.35
C LYS A 190 22.14 -13.97 4.64
N VAL A 191 22.33 -12.79 5.21
CA VAL A 191 21.66 -12.36 6.44
C VAL A 191 20.18 -12.06 6.17
N LYS A 192 19.87 -11.44 5.02
CA LYS A 192 18.48 -11.18 4.60
C LYS A 192 17.69 -12.48 4.40
N SER A 193 18.28 -13.48 3.75
CA SER A 193 17.60 -14.77 3.54
C SER A 193 17.41 -15.53 4.85
N ALA A 194 18.40 -15.54 5.74
CA ALA A 194 18.28 -16.11 7.09
C ALA A 194 17.16 -15.42 7.90
N PHE A 195 17.08 -14.09 7.82
CA PHE A 195 16.04 -13.29 8.47
C PHE A 195 14.63 -13.65 7.98
N THR A 196 14.40 -13.70 6.66
CA THR A 196 13.08 -14.07 6.11
C THR A 196 12.68 -15.50 6.51
N ARG A 197 13.61 -16.45 6.46
CA ARG A 197 13.34 -17.85 6.87
C ARG A 197 12.99 -17.95 8.36
N ALA A 198 13.74 -17.27 9.21
CA ALA A 198 13.51 -17.27 10.65
C ALA A 198 12.21 -16.55 11.03
N TYR A 199 11.87 -15.44 10.34
CA TYR A 199 10.59 -14.75 10.49
C TYR A 199 9.43 -15.70 10.14
N ASN A 200 9.43 -16.33 8.96
CA ASN A 200 8.36 -17.24 8.54
C ASN A 200 8.20 -18.47 9.45
N LYS A 201 9.28 -18.93 10.09
CA LYS A 201 9.22 -19.99 11.10
C LYS A 201 8.46 -19.54 12.35
N GLN A 202 8.53 -18.26 12.71
CA GLN A 202 8.00 -17.70 13.95
C GLN A 202 6.75 -16.82 13.76
N ALA A 203 6.36 -16.51 12.52
CA ALA A 203 5.30 -15.56 12.16
C ALA A 203 3.86 -16.08 12.36
N SER A 204 3.68 -17.31 12.83
CA SER A 204 2.36 -17.95 13.00
C SER A 204 1.48 -17.34 14.12
N ALA A 205 1.77 -16.14 14.62
CA ALA A 205 1.23 -15.64 15.89
C ALA A 205 0.49 -14.29 15.83
N LEU A 206 0.42 -13.60 14.67
CA LEU A 206 -0.25 -12.29 14.58
C LEU A 206 -1.67 -12.44 14.01
N PRO A 207 -2.74 -12.06 14.76
CA PRO A 207 -4.14 -12.25 14.34
C PRO A 207 -4.58 -11.49 13.09
N PHE A 208 -3.80 -10.49 12.65
CA PHE A 208 -4.11 -9.62 11.51
C PHE A 208 -3.16 -9.84 10.33
N ALA A 209 -2.23 -10.80 10.43
CA ALA A 209 -1.44 -11.18 9.28
C ALA A 209 -2.39 -11.69 8.18
N PRO A 210 -2.31 -11.19 6.93
CA PRO A 210 -3.05 -11.78 5.83
C PRO A 210 -2.69 -13.27 5.80
N GLY A 211 -3.73 -14.12 5.85
CA GLY A 211 -3.60 -15.51 6.21
C GLY A 211 -2.54 -16.24 5.39
N THR A 212 -1.32 -16.34 5.94
CA THR A 212 -0.42 -17.42 5.54
C THR A 212 -1.11 -18.68 6.02
N ALA A 213 -1.79 -19.34 5.08
CA ALA A 213 -2.53 -20.57 5.27
C ALA A 213 -1.76 -21.47 6.22
N VAL A 214 -2.22 -21.55 7.46
CA VAL A 214 -1.77 -22.57 8.39
C VAL A 214 -2.39 -23.84 7.83
N SER A 215 -1.67 -24.49 6.92
CA SER A 215 -2.10 -25.77 6.36
C SER A 215 -2.52 -26.67 7.52
N LYS A 216 -3.61 -27.42 7.36
CA LYS A 216 -4.20 -28.29 8.40
C LYS A 216 -3.19 -29.20 9.12
N LYS A 217 -1.99 -29.42 8.57
CA LYS A 217 -0.88 -30.11 9.22
C LYS A 217 -0.22 -29.32 10.37
N ARG A 218 -0.16 -27.98 10.33
CA ARG A 218 0.46 -27.17 11.41
C ARG A 218 -0.42 -27.03 12.64
N ALA A 219 -1.76 -27.04 12.49
CA ALA A 219 -2.67 -27.00 13.64
C ALA A 219 -2.57 -28.27 14.51
N ALA A 220 -2.26 -29.42 13.91
CA ALA A 220 -2.02 -30.67 14.64
C ALA A 220 -0.61 -30.75 15.26
N ALA A 221 0.37 -30.03 14.70
CA ALA A 221 1.77 -30.07 15.18
C ALA A 221 2.06 -29.11 16.34
N ILE A 222 1.18 -28.12 16.60
CA ILE A 222 1.31 -27.26 17.80
C ILE A 222 0.90 -28.01 19.08
N ASP A 223 0.15 -29.11 18.96
CA ASP A 223 -0.29 -29.95 20.09
C ASP A 223 0.68 -31.08 20.45
N ALA A 224 1.71 -31.33 19.64
CA ALA A 224 2.67 -32.40 19.90
C ALA A 224 4.10 -31.86 19.86
N GLU A 225 4.71 -31.72 21.03
CA GLU A 225 6.16 -31.57 21.17
C GLU A 225 6.87 -32.67 20.37
N GLY A 226 7.60 -32.29 19.31
CA GLY A 226 8.34 -33.25 18.50
C GLY A 226 9.09 -32.62 17.35
N ILE A 227 10.41 -32.73 17.41
CA ILE A 227 11.41 -32.31 16.42
C ILE A 227 11.07 -32.85 15.02
N LEU A 228 11.16 -31.99 13.99
CA LEU A 228 11.04 -32.39 12.57
C LEU A 228 12.43 -32.43 11.91
N ASN A 229 12.69 -33.49 11.14
CA ASN A 229 13.96 -33.79 10.47
C ASN A 229 14.15 -33.04 9.14
N GLU A 230 15.41 -32.93 8.69
CA GLU A 230 15.87 -32.17 7.51
C GLU A 230 15.26 -32.59 6.16
N GLU A 231 14.73 -33.81 6.02
CA GLU A 231 14.11 -34.27 4.77
C GLU A 231 12.69 -33.73 4.55
N ASP A 232 11.94 -33.44 5.63
CA ASP A 232 10.62 -32.80 5.54
C ASP A 232 10.72 -31.28 5.22
N LEU A 233 11.93 -30.70 5.29
CA LEU A 233 12.20 -29.29 5.01
C LEU A 233 12.31 -28.99 3.50
N ALA A 234 12.63 -29.97 2.66
CA ALA A 234 12.85 -29.75 1.22
C ALA A 234 11.54 -29.68 0.42
N ALA A 235 10.49 -30.38 0.86
CA ALA A 235 9.22 -30.47 0.12
C ALA A 235 8.31 -29.22 0.26
N LEU A 236 8.68 -28.24 1.11
CA LEU A 236 7.90 -27.03 1.36
C LEU A 236 8.40 -25.80 0.58
N ALA A 237 9.42 -25.97 -0.27
CA ALA A 237 10.04 -24.88 -1.01
C ALA A 237 9.48 -24.68 -2.44
N ASP A 238 8.57 -25.55 -2.90
CA ASP A 238 8.20 -25.67 -4.32
C ASP A 238 6.75 -25.32 -4.67
N GLU A 239 5.99 -24.61 -3.83
CA GLU A 239 4.65 -24.13 -4.23
C GLU A 239 4.56 -22.61 -4.15
N ASP A 240 4.76 -22.00 -5.31
CA ASP A 240 4.51 -20.59 -5.62
C ASP A 240 3.04 -20.38 -6.04
N ASP A 241 2.53 -19.20 -5.68
CA ASP A 241 1.28 -18.53 -6.06
C ASP A 241 0.10 -19.35 -6.62
N ASN A 242 -0.96 -19.48 -5.81
CA ASN A 242 -2.34 -19.43 -6.30
C ASN A 242 -3.19 -18.58 -5.35
N GLU A 243 -3.55 -17.39 -5.82
CA GLU A 243 -4.60 -16.53 -5.25
C GLU A 243 -5.97 -17.16 -5.53
N ASP A 244 -6.58 -17.78 -4.53
CA ASP A 244 -8.03 -17.98 -4.49
C ASP A 244 -8.51 -17.76 -3.05
N GLU A 245 -9.15 -16.60 -2.81
CA GLU A 245 -9.76 -16.23 -1.54
C GLU A 245 -10.99 -17.11 -1.25
N ASP A 246 -10.81 -18.20 -0.51
CA ASP A 246 -11.92 -18.95 0.08
C ASP A 246 -12.04 -18.63 1.58
N ALA A 247 -13.22 -18.16 2.00
CA ALA A 247 -13.55 -17.67 3.35
C ALA A 247 -13.52 -18.76 4.45
N THR A 248 -12.98 -19.93 4.15
CA THR A 248 -12.80 -21.06 5.07
C THR A 248 -11.37 -21.19 5.60
N ALA A 249 -10.46 -20.30 5.20
CA ALA A 249 -9.07 -20.26 5.65
C ALA A 249 -8.84 -19.57 7.01
N ASP A 250 -9.91 -19.08 7.66
CA ASP A 250 -9.80 -18.31 8.90
C ASP A 250 -9.82 -19.21 10.15
N ALA A 251 -8.66 -19.36 10.80
CA ALA A 251 -8.43 -20.31 11.90
C ALA A 251 -9.17 -19.98 13.22
N PHE A 252 -9.92 -18.87 13.26
CA PHE A 252 -10.71 -18.47 14.44
C PHE A 252 -12.21 -18.77 14.33
N ILE A 253 -12.69 -19.29 13.19
CA ILE A 253 -14.12 -19.63 13.01
C ILE A 253 -14.36 -21.11 13.40
N LYS A 254 -14.78 -21.35 14.65
CA LYS A 254 -15.27 -22.67 15.10
C LYS A 254 -16.72 -22.89 14.63
N VAL A 255 -16.91 -23.52 13.47
CA VAL A 255 -18.21 -24.08 13.10
C VAL A 255 -18.43 -25.39 13.86
N LYS A 256 -19.41 -25.40 14.78
CA LYS A 256 -19.84 -26.62 15.48
C LYS A 256 -20.48 -27.60 14.49
N ALA A 257 -19.77 -28.66 14.12
CA ALA A 257 -20.34 -29.79 13.40
C ALA A 257 -21.27 -30.59 14.34
N LYS A 258 -22.51 -30.85 13.90
CA LYS A 258 -23.49 -31.67 14.61
C LYS A 258 -23.07 -33.15 14.61
N ASP A 259 -23.22 -33.78 15.76
CA ASP A 259 -22.89 -35.16 16.07
C ASP A 259 -23.55 -36.20 15.15
N THR A 260 -22.74 -37.21 14.82
CA THR A 260 -23.11 -38.49 14.21
C THR A 260 -23.82 -39.37 15.24
N LYS A 261 -24.91 -40.06 14.85
CA LYS A 261 -25.38 -41.27 15.53
C LYS A 261 -25.22 -42.48 14.60
N SER A 262 -24.26 -43.32 14.96
CA SER A 262 -23.99 -44.67 14.45
C SER A 262 -24.94 -45.73 15.07
N LYS A 263 -25.32 -46.77 14.31
CA LYS A 263 -25.05 -48.21 14.59
C LYS A 263 -25.92 -49.19 13.74
N THR A 264 -25.30 -49.78 12.73
CA THR A 264 -25.00 -51.22 12.49
C THR A 264 -26.05 -52.35 12.79
N GLN A 265 -26.43 -53.05 11.70
CA GLN A 265 -26.52 -54.52 11.45
C GLN A 265 -27.78 -55.42 11.70
N THR A 266 -28.10 -56.18 10.61
CA THR A 266 -28.70 -57.55 10.46
C THR A 266 -30.18 -57.79 10.85
N ASN A 267 -31.07 -58.55 10.16
CA ASN A 267 -30.99 -59.74 9.29
C ASN A 267 -32.27 -59.94 8.40
N LYS A 268 -32.07 -60.55 7.21
CA LYS A 268 -32.88 -61.52 6.39
C LYS A 268 -34.43 -61.44 6.17
N ALA A 269 -34.81 -61.41 4.87
CA ALA A 269 -35.58 -62.41 4.05
C ALA A 269 -36.95 -62.05 3.39
N GLY A 270 -37.03 -62.27 2.05
CA GLY A 270 -38.20 -62.62 1.19
C GLY A 270 -39.16 -61.49 0.77
N THR A 271 -39.66 -61.30 -0.47
CA THR A 271 -39.71 -62.13 -1.69
C THR A 271 -40.14 -61.30 -2.93
N SER A 272 -39.48 -61.59 -4.06
CA SER A 272 -39.98 -61.73 -5.45
C SER A 272 -40.53 -60.59 -6.33
N LYS A 273 -39.92 -60.56 -7.54
CA LYS A 273 -40.47 -60.46 -8.92
C LYS A 273 -40.54 -59.11 -9.65
N GLY A 274 -39.78 -59.06 -10.76
CA GLY A 274 -40.03 -58.21 -11.93
C GLY A 274 -38.76 -57.90 -12.74
N LYS A 275 -38.32 -58.81 -13.62
CA LYS A 275 -37.25 -58.59 -14.61
C LYS A 275 -37.87 -58.40 -16.02
N GLU A 276 -37.41 -57.34 -16.68
CA GLU A 276 -37.23 -57.05 -18.13
C GLU A 276 -37.28 -58.22 -19.15
N PRO A 277 -37.45 -58.01 -20.49
CA PRO A 277 -36.63 -57.07 -21.27
C PRO A 277 -37.18 -56.42 -22.59
N THR A 278 -36.54 -55.30 -23.00
CA THR A 278 -36.10 -54.84 -24.36
C THR A 278 -37.09 -54.85 -25.56
N THR A 279 -37.30 -53.79 -26.36
CA THR A 279 -36.38 -53.23 -27.39
C THR A 279 -37.04 -52.07 -28.21
N SER A 280 -36.20 -51.16 -28.74
CA SER A 280 -36.39 -50.24 -29.91
C SER A 280 -37.27 -48.98 -29.69
N LYS A 281 -36.99 -47.76 -30.19
CA LYS A 281 -36.36 -47.34 -31.47
C LYS A 281 -36.04 -45.81 -31.44
N LYS A 282 -34.82 -45.47 -31.90
CA LYS A 282 -34.43 -44.42 -32.89
C LYS A 282 -34.53 -42.88 -32.67
N LYS A 283 -33.45 -42.27 -33.22
CA LYS A 283 -33.18 -40.91 -33.76
C LYS A 283 -32.64 -39.89 -32.75
N GLY A 284 -31.47 -39.27 -32.89
CA GLY A 284 -30.50 -39.17 -33.99
C GLY A 284 -30.24 -37.70 -34.35
N ARG A 285 -29.02 -37.18 -34.14
CA ARG A 285 -28.48 -36.04 -34.90
C ARG A 285 -26.95 -36.04 -34.88
N SER A 286 -26.41 -35.96 -36.08
CA SER A 286 -25.04 -36.25 -36.53
C SER A 286 -24.13 -35.03 -36.54
N ALA A 287 -22.82 -35.31 -36.55
CA ALA A 287 -21.72 -34.38 -36.75
C ALA A 287 -21.29 -34.24 -38.24
N LYS A 288 -20.64 -33.10 -38.52
CA LYS A 288 -19.62 -32.77 -39.54
C LYS A 288 -19.89 -33.04 -41.04
N LYS A 289 -19.85 -31.95 -41.83
CA LYS A 289 -18.78 -31.68 -42.81
C LYS A 289 -18.77 -30.21 -43.17
#